data_AF-C5M0Y1-F1
#
_entry.id   AF-C5M0Y1-F1
#
_cell.length_a   1.000
_cell.length_b   1.000
_cell.length_c   1.000
_cell.angle_alpha   90.00
_cell.angle_beta   90.00
_cell.angle_gamma   90.00
#
_symmetry.space_group_name_H-M   'P 1'
#
loop_
_entity.id
_entity.type
_entity.pdbx_description
1 polymer ?
#
loop_
_entity_poly.entity_id
_entity_poly.type
_entity_poly.pdbx_seq_one_letter_code
_entity_poly.pdbx_strand_id
1 'polypeptide(L)'
;VICFPSVEKAVEAVLEISKNNIRDLSRGELMTGAAVRQGNAFFGCQYTELPSLCFECHCSDYKAADRACCDVMEIAKKCGGTDIRATNDKDALETLWTLRRGAFYSTKNTRRGEKGISVFVSDACVPLVNLPKVITETENIYQDIFHNVDTLCIVAHIFDGNFHAMIPTKEEEVDKIEEFSDSLRI
;
A
#
# COMPACT_ATOMS: atom_id res chain seq x y z
N VAL A 1 -11.29 -0.85 3.24
CA VAL A 1 -10.16 -1.64 2.70
C VAL A 1 -10.69 -2.53 1.60
N ILE A 2 -10.01 -2.57 0.45
CA ILE A 2 -10.46 -3.30 -0.74
C ILE A 2 -9.25 -3.98 -1.35
N CYS A 3 -9.36 -5.28 -1.65
CA CYS A 3 -8.30 -6.06 -2.27
C CYS A 3 -8.43 -6.04 -3.79
N PHE A 4 -7.32 -6.00 -4.51
CA PHE A 4 -7.26 -6.01 -5.97
C PHE A 4 -6.32 -7.11 -6.46
N PRO A 5 -6.56 -7.70 -7.64
CA PRO A 5 -5.70 -8.76 -8.16
C PRO A 5 -4.30 -8.26 -8.54
N SER A 6 -4.12 -6.95 -8.74
CA SER A 6 -2.83 -6.34 -9.04
C SER A 6 -2.83 -4.84 -8.68
N VAL A 7 -1.65 -4.22 -8.64
CA VAL A 7 -1.50 -2.78 -8.41
C VAL A 7 -2.10 -1.98 -9.56
N GLU A 8 -2.01 -2.46 -10.79
CA GLU A 8 -2.64 -1.85 -11.97
C GLU A 8 -4.15 -1.74 -11.77
N LYS A 9 -4.79 -2.80 -11.27
CA LYS A 9 -6.24 -2.78 -10.99
C LYS A 9 -6.62 -1.86 -9.84
N ALA A 10 -5.77 -1.76 -8.83
CA ALA A 10 -5.95 -0.78 -7.77
C ALA A 10 -5.87 0.66 -8.32
N VAL A 11 -4.86 0.97 -9.13
CA VAL A 11 -4.71 2.30 -9.73
C VAL A 11 -5.82 2.61 -10.73
N GLU A 12 -6.28 1.64 -11.53
CA GLU A 12 -7.46 1.78 -12.40
C GLU A 12 -8.69 2.23 -11.61
N ALA A 13 -8.94 1.61 -10.46
CA ALA A 13 -10.05 2.00 -9.58
C ALA A 13 -9.89 3.44 -9.05
N VAL A 14 -8.69 3.84 -8.65
CA VAL A 14 -8.41 5.20 -8.17
C VAL A 14 -8.63 6.24 -9.27
N LEU A 15 -8.19 5.95 -10.50
CA LEU A 15 -8.42 6.83 -11.65
C LEU A 15 -9.91 6.99 -11.95
N GLU A 16 -10.69 5.91 -11.89
CA GLU A 16 -12.15 5.97 -12.06
C GLU A 16 -12.84 6.74 -10.92
N ILE A 17 -12.42 6.54 -9.67
CA ILE A 17 -12.90 7.31 -8.51
C ILE A 17 -12.65 8.81 -8.72
N SER A 18 -11.44 9.19 -9.15
CA SER A 18 -11.08 10.59 -9.42
C SER A 18 -11.90 11.18 -10.57
N LYS A 19 -12.12 10.42 -11.67
CA LYS A 19 -12.96 10.85 -12.80
C LYS A 19 -14.41 11.11 -12.39
N ASN A 20 -14.95 10.28 -11.51
CA ASN A 20 -16.31 10.42 -11.00
C ASN A 20 -16.45 11.54 -9.94
N ASN A 21 -15.38 12.28 -9.64
CA ASN A 21 -15.39 13.39 -8.68
C ASN A 21 -15.96 12.99 -7.31
N ILE A 22 -15.60 11.80 -6.80
CA ILE A 22 -15.95 11.41 -5.43
C ILE A 22 -15.07 12.22 -4.47
N ARG A 23 -15.55 13.41 -4.10
CA ARG A 23 -14.79 14.45 -3.38
C ARG A 23 -14.70 14.24 -1.87
N ASP A 24 -15.51 13.33 -1.33
CA ASP A 24 -15.60 13.11 0.11
C ASP A 24 -14.48 12.21 0.66
N LEU A 25 -13.57 11.73 -0.21
CA LEU A 25 -12.41 10.94 0.17
C LEU A 25 -11.29 11.85 0.67
N SER A 26 -11.07 11.80 1.99
CA SER A 26 -10.04 12.56 2.68
C SER A 26 -8.65 11.91 2.62
N ARG A 27 -8.61 10.57 2.49
CA ARG A 27 -7.37 9.80 2.40
C ARG A 27 -7.56 8.61 1.48
N GLY A 28 -6.49 8.28 0.76
CA GLY A 28 -6.38 7.11 -0.08
C GLY A 28 -4.98 6.53 0.06
N GLU A 29 -4.89 5.26 0.41
CA GLU A 29 -3.62 4.57 0.62
C GLU A 29 -3.60 3.27 -0.17
N LEU A 30 -2.43 2.87 -0.65
CA LEU A 30 -2.14 1.57 -1.24
C LEU A 30 -1.17 0.79 -0.35
N MET A 31 -1.35 -0.51 -0.28
CA MET A 31 -0.36 -1.48 0.20
C MET A 31 -0.17 -2.56 -0.86
N THR A 32 1.07 -2.96 -1.13
CA THR A 32 1.39 -4.14 -1.95
C THR A 32 1.00 -5.44 -1.24
N GLY A 33 0.90 -6.54 -1.99
CA GLY A 33 0.60 -7.86 -1.42
C GLY A 33 1.61 -8.30 -0.36
N ALA A 34 2.90 -8.03 -0.58
CA ALA A 34 3.96 -8.26 0.41
C ALA A 34 3.73 -7.43 1.68
N ALA A 35 3.41 -6.14 1.57
CA ALA A 35 3.09 -5.31 2.73
C ALA A 35 1.90 -5.85 3.54
N VAL A 36 0.85 -6.35 2.87
CA VAL A 36 -0.30 -6.98 3.54
C VAL A 36 0.09 -8.29 4.22
N ARG A 37 0.85 -9.17 3.54
CA ARG A 37 1.38 -10.43 4.07
C ARG A 37 2.20 -10.19 5.34
N GLN A 38 3.16 -9.28 5.29
CA GLN A 38 4.02 -8.98 6.44
C GLN A 38 3.24 -8.31 7.58
N GLY A 39 2.29 -7.44 7.23
CA GLY A 39 1.35 -6.87 8.18
C GLY A 39 0.52 -7.93 8.92
N ASN A 40 -0.07 -8.88 8.19
CA ASN A 40 -0.80 -10.00 8.76
C ASN A 40 0.07 -10.80 9.74
N ALA A 41 1.27 -11.18 9.33
CA ALA A 41 2.20 -11.94 10.15
C ALA A 41 2.62 -11.20 11.43
N PHE A 42 2.78 -9.87 11.36
CA PHE A 42 3.19 -9.06 12.50
C PHE A 42 2.06 -8.77 13.49
N PHE A 43 0.87 -8.41 12.99
CA PHE A 43 -0.27 -8.01 13.81
C PHE A 43 -1.24 -9.16 14.14
N GLY A 44 -1.02 -10.36 13.61
CA GLY A 44 -1.94 -11.49 13.78
C GLY A 44 -3.28 -11.29 13.06
N CYS A 45 -3.28 -10.54 11.96
CA CYS A 45 -4.47 -10.30 11.13
C CYS A 45 -4.62 -11.34 10.02
N GLN A 46 -5.81 -11.39 9.41
CA GLN A 46 -6.15 -12.31 8.31
C GLN A 46 -6.79 -11.54 7.15
N TYR A 47 -6.09 -10.53 6.63
CA TYR A 47 -6.47 -9.87 5.38
C TYR A 47 -6.02 -10.71 4.18
N THR A 48 -6.73 -10.60 3.06
CA THR A 48 -6.30 -11.25 1.82
C THR A 48 -4.97 -10.65 1.36
N GLU A 49 -3.96 -11.48 1.10
CA GLU A 49 -2.58 -11.08 0.80
C GLU A 49 -2.40 -10.60 -0.66
N LEU A 50 -3.21 -9.62 -1.02
CA LEU A 50 -3.25 -8.99 -2.34
C LEU A 50 -3.07 -7.47 -2.19
N PRO A 51 -2.65 -6.78 -3.27
CA PRO A 51 -2.64 -5.32 -3.29
C PRO A 51 -3.96 -4.75 -2.79
N SER A 52 -3.89 -3.79 -1.86
CA SER A 52 -5.05 -3.32 -1.12
C SER A 52 -5.12 -1.81 -1.09
N LEU A 53 -6.32 -1.26 -1.31
CA LEU A 53 -6.62 0.16 -1.12
C LEU A 53 -7.33 0.40 0.21
N CYS A 54 -6.92 1.45 0.91
CA CYS A 54 -7.61 1.97 2.09
C CYS A 54 -8.13 3.38 1.77
N PHE A 55 -9.41 3.62 2.01
CA PHE A 55 -10.03 4.91 1.86
C PHE A 55 -10.65 5.36 3.18
N GLU A 56 -10.55 6.67 3.46
CA GLU A 56 -11.18 7.32 4.60
C GLU A 56 -11.96 8.52 4.07
N CYS A 57 -13.25 8.60 4.37
CA CYS A 57 -14.10 9.73 4.00
C CYS A 57 -14.41 10.61 5.20
N HIS A 58 -14.41 11.93 4.99
CA HIS A 58 -14.86 12.90 5.99
C HIS A 58 -16.07 13.64 5.43
N CYS A 59 -17.25 13.24 5.87
CA CYS A 59 -18.52 13.78 5.37
C CYS A 59 -19.25 14.58 6.45
N SER A 60 -20.04 15.56 6.03
CA SER A 60 -20.86 16.38 6.93
C SER A 60 -22.00 15.62 7.60
N ASP A 61 -22.46 14.53 6.98
CA ASP A 61 -23.51 13.67 7.52
C ASP A 61 -23.35 12.19 7.07
N TYR A 62 -24.06 11.30 7.76
CA TYR A 62 -24.01 9.86 7.51
C TYR A 62 -24.50 9.47 6.12
N LYS A 63 -25.51 10.16 5.56
CA LYS A 63 -26.03 9.83 4.23
C LYS A 63 -25.02 10.16 3.15
N ALA A 64 -24.24 11.23 3.32
CA ALA A 64 -23.14 11.57 2.42
C ALA A 64 -22.02 10.52 2.51
N ALA A 65 -21.64 10.08 3.72
CA ALA A 65 -20.67 9.00 3.91
C ALA A 65 -21.12 7.69 3.27
N ASP A 66 -22.38 7.30 3.46
CA ASP A 66 -22.95 6.07 2.91
C ASP A 66 -22.96 6.09 1.38
N ARG A 67 -23.33 7.21 0.75
CA ARG A 67 -23.27 7.39 -0.71
C ARG A 67 -21.83 7.29 -1.23
N ALA A 68 -20.89 8.04 -0.65
CA ALA A 68 -19.49 8.01 -1.07
C ALA A 68 -18.90 6.60 -0.94
N CYS A 69 -19.23 5.88 0.13
CA CYS A 69 -18.82 4.50 0.33
C CYS A 69 -19.43 3.58 -0.74
N CYS A 70 -20.73 3.68 -1.00
CA CYS A 70 -21.41 2.91 -2.05
C CYS A 70 -20.76 3.13 -3.44
N ASP A 71 -20.52 4.38 -3.81
CA ASP A 71 -19.94 4.73 -5.11
C ASP A 71 -18.52 4.15 -5.26
N VAL A 72 -17.68 4.28 -4.23
CA VAL A 72 -16.33 3.68 -4.21
C VAL A 72 -16.40 2.17 -4.31
N MET A 73 -17.30 1.51 -3.58
CA MET A 73 -17.47 0.06 -3.64
C MET A 73 -17.95 -0.40 -5.01
N GLU A 74 -18.84 0.35 -5.67
CA GLU A 74 -19.31 0.04 -7.02
C GLU A 74 -18.18 0.15 -8.05
N ILE A 75 -17.43 1.24 -8.02
CA ILE A 75 -16.26 1.43 -8.92
C ILE A 75 -15.21 0.35 -8.66
N ALA A 76 -14.87 0.10 -7.40
CA ALA A 76 -13.89 -0.91 -7.06
C ALA A 76 -14.27 -2.29 -7.60
N LYS A 77 -15.55 -2.71 -7.46
CA LYS A 77 -16.04 -3.98 -8.03
C LYS A 77 -15.88 -4.03 -9.55
N LYS A 78 -16.18 -2.94 -10.27
CA LYS A 78 -16.00 -2.84 -11.74
C LYS A 78 -14.53 -3.01 -12.15
N CYS A 79 -13.60 -2.56 -11.31
CA CYS A 79 -12.15 -2.70 -11.51
C CYS A 79 -11.57 -4.01 -10.94
N GLY A 80 -12.41 -4.97 -10.52
CA GLY A 80 -11.97 -6.27 -10.00
C GLY A 80 -11.67 -6.31 -8.50
N GLY A 81 -12.11 -5.30 -7.76
CA GLY A 81 -12.00 -5.24 -6.30
C GLY A 81 -12.81 -6.33 -5.60
N THR A 82 -12.19 -6.97 -4.61
CA THR A 82 -12.75 -8.07 -3.79
C THR A 82 -12.48 -7.82 -2.30
N ASP A 83 -13.01 -8.69 -1.42
CA ASP A 83 -12.84 -8.60 0.05
C ASP A 83 -13.02 -7.17 0.58
N ILE A 84 -14.14 -6.55 0.21
CA ILE A 84 -14.46 -5.16 0.54
C ILE A 84 -14.90 -5.10 2.00
N ARG A 85 -14.14 -4.37 2.81
CA ARG A 85 -14.44 -4.12 4.23
C ARG A 85 -14.62 -2.61 4.46
N ALA A 86 -15.80 -2.25 4.97
CA ALA A 86 -16.17 -0.86 5.29
C ALA A 86 -16.75 -0.79 6.70
N THR A 87 -16.51 0.32 7.39
CA THR A 87 -17.05 0.59 8.73
C THR A 87 -17.21 2.09 8.94
N ASN A 88 -18.21 2.48 9.71
CA ASN A 88 -18.39 3.83 10.25
C ASN A 88 -18.02 3.92 11.74
N ASP A 89 -17.72 2.78 12.37
CA ASP A 89 -17.26 2.71 13.74
C ASP A 89 -15.77 3.09 13.82
N LYS A 90 -15.45 3.99 14.75
CA LYS A 90 -14.11 4.57 14.86
C LYS A 90 -13.07 3.52 15.25
N ASP A 91 -13.38 2.63 16.18
CA ASP A 91 -12.42 1.63 16.68
C ASP A 91 -12.20 0.53 15.63
N ALA A 92 -13.25 0.14 14.91
CA ALA A 92 -13.15 -0.74 13.76
C ALA A 92 -12.35 -0.10 12.61
N LEU A 93 -12.46 1.22 12.40
CA LEU A 93 -11.67 1.93 11.39
C LEU A 93 -10.18 1.85 11.74
N GLU A 94 -9.81 2.09 12.99
CA GLU A 94 -8.42 1.95 13.46
C GLU A 94 -7.87 0.53 13.19
N THR A 95 -8.72 -0.49 13.42
CA THR A 95 -8.38 -1.89 13.13
C THR A 95 -8.16 -2.14 11.63
N LEU A 96 -9.03 -1.59 10.77
CA LEU A 96 -8.89 -1.71 9.32
C LEU A 96 -7.62 -1.03 8.78
N TRP A 97 -7.15 0.02 9.46
CA TRP A 97 -5.98 0.79 9.08
C TRP A 97 -4.67 0.30 9.73
N THR A 98 -4.74 -0.70 10.60
CA THR A 98 -3.60 -1.21 11.37
C THR A 98 -2.44 -1.63 10.48
N LEU A 99 -2.69 -2.38 9.40
CA LEU A 99 -1.63 -2.82 8.49
C LEU A 99 -0.90 -1.63 7.83
N ARG A 100 -1.66 -0.64 7.33
CA ARG A 100 -1.11 0.52 6.63
C ARG A 100 -0.28 1.40 7.55
N ARG A 101 -0.75 1.64 8.77
CA ARG A 101 -0.04 2.44 9.79
C ARG A 101 1.17 1.71 10.36
N GLY A 102 1.07 0.39 10.42
CA GLY A 102 2.09 -0.50 10.96
C GLY A 102 3.16 -0.96 9.97
N ALA A 103 3.08 -0.55 8.69
CA ALA A 103 3.92 -1.07 7.61
C ALA A 103 5.43 -1.00 7.90
N PHE A 104 5.90 0.08 8.53
CA PHE A 104 7.31 0.22 8.92
C PHE A 104 7.74 -0.88 9.91
N TYR A 105 6.92 -1.15 10.92
CA TYR A 105 7.22 -2.13 11.96
C TYR A 105 7.11 -3.56 11.43
N SER A 106 6.12 -3.86 10.59
CA SER A 106 6.02 -5.17 9.95
C SER A 106 7.18 -5.44 9.00
N THR A 107 7.63 -4.42 8.25
CA THR A 107 8.83 -4.52 7.40
C THR A 107 10.05 -4.89 8.21
N LYS A 108 10.31 -4.18 9.32
CA LYS A 108 11.45 -4.48 10.20
C LYS A 108 11.41 -5.93 10.72
N ASN A 109 10.21 -6.44 10.97
CA ASN A 109 10.00 -7.77 11.54
C ASN A 109 10.21 -8.92 10.53
N THR A 110 10.30 -8.65 9.23
CA THR A 110 10.61 -9.67 8.21
C THR A 110 11.94 -10.39 8.47
N ARG A 111 12.91 -9.70 9.09
CA ARG A 111 14.23 -10.23 9.48
C ARG A 111 14.33 -10.46 10.99
N ARG A 112 13.21 -10.83 11.63
CA ARG A 112 13.16 -11.11 13.07
C ARG A 112 14.14 -12.22 13.44
N GLY A 113 14.97 -11.96 14.45
CA GLY A 113 16.01 -12.88 14.93
C GLY A 113 17.42 -12.44 14.54
N GLU A 114 17.53 -11.57 13.55
CA GLU A 114 18.80 -10.93 13.20
C GLU A 114 19.06 -9.71 14.09
N LYS A 115 20.34 -9.47 14.45
CA LYS A 115 20.77 -8.28 15.19
C LYS A 115 21.06 -7.15 14.20
N GLY A 116 20.86 -5.90 14.65
CA GLY A 116 21.24 -4.72 13.87
C GLY A 116 20.30 -4.35 12.71
N ILE A 117 19.08 -4.90 12.66
CA ILE A 117 18.13 -4.58 11.59
C ILE A 117 17.61 -3.14 11.72
N SER A 118 17.78 -2.39 10.64
CA SER A 118 17.19 -1.09 10.36
C SER A 118 16.24 -1.20 9.15
N VAL A 119 15.51 -0.12 8.85
CA VAL A 119 14.66 -0.04 7.66
C VAL A 119 15.07 1.20 6.89
N PHE A 120 15.52 1.00 5.66
CA PHE A 120 15.65 2.08 4.68
C PHE A 120 14.26 2.36 4.08
N VAL A 121 13.91 3.63 3.91
CA VAL A 121 12.63 4.04 3.35
C VAL A 121 12.91 4.99 2.19
N SER A 122 12.58 4.59 0.97
CA SER A 122 12.58 5.51 -0.15
C SER A 122 11.36 6.43 -0.10
N ASP A 123 11.45 7.57 -0.79
CA ASP A 123 10.34 8.49 -0.97
C ASP A 123 10.38 9.02 -2.41
N ALA A 124 9.42 8.59 -3.22
CA ALA A 124 9.35 8.93 -4.63
C ALA A 124 7.92 9.30 -5.03
N CYS A 125 7.80 10.30 -5.90
CA CYS A 125 6.52 10.73 -6.45
C CYS A 125 6.55 10.59 -7.97
N VAL A 126 5.56 9.90 -8.53
CA VAL A 126 5.43 9.65 -9.96
C VAL A 126 4.00 9.92 -10.41
N PRO A 127 3.75 10.25 -11.69
CA PRO A 127 2.39 10.35 -12.20
C PRO A 127 1.61 9.06 -11.87
N LEU A 128 0.39 9.20 -11.32
CA LEU A 128 -0.42 8.05 -10.85
C LEU A 128 -0.56 6.95 -11.91
N VAL A 129 -0.71 7.32 -13.18
CA VAL A 129 -0.79 6.39 -14.31
C VAL A 129 0.47 5.53 -14.52
N ASN A 130 1.63 6.01 -14.08
CA ASN A 130 2.91 5.30 -14.15
C ASN A 130 3.21 4.51 -12.87
N LEU A 131 2.51 4.78 -11.77
CA LEU A 131 2.77 4.18 -10.47
C LEU A 131 2.81 2.64 -10.49
N PRO A 132 1.88 1.92 -11.15
CA PRO A 132 1.94 0.45 -11.19
C PRO A 132 3.24 -0.06 -11.81
N LYS A 133 3.63 0.52 -12.95
CA LYS A 133 4.86 0.17 -13.65
C LYS A 133 6.09 0.41 -12.77
N VAL A 134 6.16 1.56 -12.11
CA VAL A 134 7.27 1.93 -11.23
C VAL A 134 7.35 1.00 -10.02
N ILE A 135 6.20 0.61 -9.43
CA ILE A 135 6.18 -0.37 -8.34
C ILE A 135 6.70 -1.73 -8.81
N THR A 136 6.26 -2.23 -9.96
CA THR A 136 6.78 -3.49 -10.52
C THR A 136 8.27 -3.44 -10.83
N GLU A 137 8.76 -2.33 -11.40
CA GLU A 137 10.19 -2.14 -11.64
C GLU A 137 10.98 -2.11 -10.32
N THR A 138 10.45 -1.43 -9.30
CA THR A 138 11.02 -1.39 -7.95
C THR A 138 11.11 -2.79 -7.32
N GLU A 139 10.04 -3.59 -7.43
CA GLU A 139 10.00 -4.98 -6.95
C GLU A 139 11.03 -5.87 -7.67
N ASN A 140 11.18 -5.71 -8.99
CA ASN A 140 12.16 -6.46 -9.78
C ASN A 140 13.60 -6.09 -9.41
N ILE A 141 13.94 -4.79 -9.34
CA ILE A 141 15.26 -4.31 -8.92
C ILE A 141 15.59 -4.86 -7.53
N TYR A 142 14.63 -4.82 -6.61
CA TYR A 142 14.82 -5.37 -5.27
C TYR A 142 15.07 -6.88 -5.30
N GLN A 143 14.31 -7.63 -6.10
CA GLN A 143 14.50 -9.07 -6.27
C GLN A 143 15.90 -9.39 -6.83
N ASP A 144 16.41 -8.58 -7.74
CA ASP A 144 17.73 -8.79 -8.33
C ASP A 144 18.87 -8.55 -7.32
N ILE A 145 18.73 -7.58 -6.41
CA ILE A 145 19.78 -7.20 -5.44
C ILE A 145 19.70 -8.01 -4.12
N PHE A 146 18.47 -8.25 -3.64
CA PHE A 146 18.20 -8.84 -2.32
C PHE A 146 17.68 -10.28 -2.40
N HIS A 147 17.27 -10.75 -3.58
CA HIS A 147 16.79 -12.11 -3.83
C HIS A 147 15.57 -12.56 -3.02
N ASN A 148 14.80 -11.61 -2.45
CA ASN A 148 13.66 -11.92 -1.60
C ASN A 148 12.59 -10.81 -1.61
N VAL A 149 11.87 -10.63 -2.73
CA VAL A 149 10.85 -9.58 -2.89
C VAL A 149 9.76 -9.59 -1.80
N ASP A 150 9.49 -10.73 -1.16
CA ASP A 150 8.51 -10.83 -0.09
C ASP A 150 8.86 -9.99 1.16
N THR A 151 10.11 -9.55 1.33
CA THR A 151 10.53 -8.68 2.42
C THR A 151 10.42 -7.19 2.09
N LEU A 152 10.20 -6.84 0.83
CA LEU A 152 9.97 -5.47 0.39
C LEU A 152 8.51 -5.09 0.66
N CYS A 153 8.30 -4.13 1.54
CA CYS A 153 6.96 -3.58 1.75
C CYS A 153 6.86 -2.23 1.04
N ILE A 154 5.97 -2.14 0.05
CA ILE A 154 5.64 -0.86 -0.60
C ILE A 154 4.26 -0.39 -0.16
N VAL A 155 4.18 0.88 0.22
CA VAL A 155 2.93 1.61 0.49
C VAL A 155 2.91 2.91 -0.30
N ALA A 156 1.72 3.45 -0.61
CA ALA A 156 1.61 4.72 -1.31
C ALA A 156 0.45 5.57 -0.82
N HIS A 157 0.67 6.89 -0.78
CA HIS A 157 -0.39 7.89 -0.73
C HIS A 157 -1.00 7.99 -2.15
N ILE A 158 -2.04 7.19 -2.39
CA ILE A 158 -2.40 6.76 -3.74
C ILE A 158 -2.94 7.90 -4.62
N PHE A 159 -3.53 8.93 -4.02
CA PHE A 159 -4.06 10.07 -4.78
C PHE A 159 -2.97 10.97 -5.35
N ASP A 160 -1.80 11.00 -4.72
CA ASP A 160 -0.72 11.91 -5.09
C ASP A 160 0.39 11.20 -5.88
N GLY A 161 0.29 9.88 -6.07
CA GLY A 161 1.31 9.08 -6.76
C GLY A 161 2.62 8.93 -5.98
N ASN A 162 2.60 9.25 -4.68
CA ASN A 162 3.75 9.18 -3.80
C ASN A 162 3.82 7.82 -3.11
N PHE A 163 4.95 7.11 -3.24
CA PHE A 163 5.15 5.79 -2.66
C PHE A 163 6.47 5.68 -1.89
N HIS A 164 6.47 4.74 -0.95
CA HIS A 164 7.58 4.42 -0.09
C HIS A 164 7.92 2.94 -0.23
N ALA A 165 9.14 2.65 -0.66
CA ALA A 165 9.70 1.30 -0.61
C ALA A 165 10.45 1.13 0.72
N MET A 166 9.96 0.24 1.57
CA MET A 166 10.55 -0.05 2.88
C MET A 166 11.39 -1.31 2.80
N ILE A 167 12.69 -1.16 3.02
CA ILE A 167 13.69 -2.22 2.88
C ILE A 167 14.31 -2.55 4.23
N PRO A 168 14.16 -3.79 4.74
CA PRO A 168 14.85 -4.24 5.94
C PRO A 168 16.33 -4.48 5.62
N THR A 169 17.22 -3.74 6.27
CA THR A 169 18.67 -3.73 5.96
C THR A 169 19.53 -3.72 7.21
N LYS A 170 20.81 -4.06 7.05
CA LYS A 170 21.86 -3.88 8.04
C LYS A 170 22.93 -2.89 7.56
N GLU A 171 23.85 -2.56 8.46
CA GLU A 171 24.99 -1.68 8.20
C GLU A 171 25.92 -2.26 7.13
N GLU A 172 26.14 -3.58 7.14
CA GLU A 172 26.97 -4.25 6.13
C GLU A 172 26.31 -4.37 4.73
N GLU A 173 25.06 -3.95 4.58
CA GLU A 173 24.30 -4.01 3.33
C GLU A 173 24.09 -2.63 2.68
N VAL A 174 24.76 -1.58 3.17
CA VAL A 174 24.64 -0.21 2.65
C VAL A 174 24.91 -0.15 1.13
N ASP A 175 25.93 -0.85 0.64
CA ASP A 175 26.25 -0.89 -0.80
C ASP A 175 25.06 -1.39 -1.64
N LYS A 176 24.27 -2.35 -1.14
CA LYS A 176 23.06 -2.84 -1.82
C LYS A 176 21.94 -1.80 -1.83
N ILE A 177 21.84 -1.01 -0.77
CA ILE A 177 20.87 0.08 -0.68
C ILE A 177 21.25 1.22 -1.65
N GLU A 178 22.54 1.53 -1.77
CA GLU A 178 23.05 2.49 -2.75
C GLU A 178 22.78 2.01 -4.18
N GLU A 179 23.08 0.73 -4.49
CA GLU A 179 22.77 0.11 -5.79
C GLU A 179 21.28 0.16 -6.12
N PHE A 180 20.42 -0.16 -5.14
CA PHE A 180 18.97 -0.09 -5.29
C PHE A 180 18.50 1.35 -5.55
N SER A 181 19.00 2.32 -4.78
CA SER A 181 18.66 3.74 -4.90
C SER A 181 19.08 4.31 -6.25
N ASP A 182 20.30 3.98 -6.72
CA ASP A 182 20.83 4.42 -8.00
C ASP A 182 20.04 3.83 -9.18
N SER A 183 19.58 2.58 -9.05
CA SER A 183 18.77 1.89 -10.06
C SER A 183 17.36 2.49 -10.23
N LEU A 184 16.85 3.19 -9.22
CA LEU A 184 15.54 3.87 -9.25
C LEU A 184 15.58 5.29 -9.84
N ARG A 185 16.76 5.82 -10.17
CA ARG A 185 16.89 7.16 -10.78
C ARG A 185 16.49 7.10 -12.26
N ILE A 186 15.19 7.18 -12.52
CA ILE A 186 14.56 7.34 -13.84
C ILE A 186 14.49 8.83 -14.22
#